data_AF-A0A496QNL2-F1
#
_entry.id   AF-A0A496QNL2-F1
#
_cell.length_a   1.000
_cell.length_b   1.000
_cell.length_c   1.000
_cell.angle_alpha   90.00
_cell.angle_beta   90.00
_cell.angle_gamma   90.00
#
_symmetry.space_group_name_H-M   'P 1'
#
loop_
_entity.id
_entity.type
_entity.pdbx_description
1 polymer ?
#
loop_
_entity_poly.entity_id
_entity_poly.type
_entity_poly.pdbx_seq_one_letter_code
_entity_poly.pdbx_strand_id
1 'polypeptide(L)'
;MSKKCPKCGLLNADNNSRCNCGYDFATGQMVGTTRLEMENGQIIDHPDEKSIEGAIRTLDWENNSFAVLHKEDGSFMKAAGGPDTFILEHVDDRRGYHSKEDKLSLEAVIRRFLAYWKSELEISIQEVKNAYKPSGMTNFSAVLLMLLLGGIVAVAGGYLLGKLLPLIVNLARRIDTSTRGRQRAFIQVMLSFPLSSVLGLVIRFAVYCGGRLGKNRNKWVRKVIGIFCGLVVVAVVGIPLLQLSGDLGEKIIFLVGGVSLFLFLALLLKLSGVEEEKPFCELHNRFMKEEEVFKLQFLFERDAIAILSRREFEKIFELPSAEDCYIIDDEIYTNNNYSTIKIWYCEECMSGYISMITQFLVWKDDGTKSTTRSVFSSSLEKPEVEKILNKKKAEKK
;
A
#
# COMPACT_ATOMS: atom_id res chain seq x y z
N MET A 1 16.16 -14.68 36.74
CA MET A 1 16.14 -13.20 36.79
C MET A 1 14.71 -12.75 36.56
N SER A 2 14.09 -12.05 37.51
CA SER A 2 12.74 -11.51 37.35
C SER A 2 12.73 -10.47 36.21
N LYS A 3 11.85 -10.66 35.22
CA LYS A 3 11.72 -9.72 34.10
C LYS A 3 10.87 -8.53 34.54
N LYS A 4 11.32 -7.30 34.28
CA LYS A 4 10.51 -6.09 34.49
C LYS A 4 9.70 -5.82 33.23
N CYS A 5 8.38 -5.69 33.37
CA CYS A 5 7.52 -5.35 32.24
C CYS A 5 7.86 -3.94 31.72
N PRO A 6 8.20 -3.76 30.44
CA PRO A 6 8.51 -2.46 29.88
C PRO A 6 7.28 -1.56 29.73
N LYS A 7 6.06 -2.10 29.88
CA LYS A 7 4.81 -1.35 29.74
C LYS A 7 4.30 -0.77 31.05
N CYS A 8 4.10 -1.60 32.06
CA CYS A 8 3.59 -1.14 33.36
C CYS A 8 4.70 -0.95 34.41
N GLY A 9 5.94 -1.33 34.12
CA GLY A 9 7.06 -1.23 35.06
C GLY A 9 7.03 -2.24 36.22
N LEU A 10 6.04 -3.12 36.28
CA LEU A 10 5.94 -4.15 37.33
C LEU A 10 6.98 -5.26 37.11
N LEU A 11 7.50 -5.79 38.22
CA LEU A 11 8.38 -6.94 38.24
C LEU A 11 7.54 -8.22 38.17
N ASN A 12 7.85 -9.09 37.22
CA ASN A 12 7.25 -10.40 37.09
C ASN A 12 7.95 -11.37 38.04
N ALA A 13 7.50 -11.40 39.30
CA ALA A 13 8.10 -12.18 40.38
C ALA A 13 7.98 -13.70 40.12
N ASP A 14 6.86 -14.12 39.55
CA ASP A 14 6.54 -15.54 39.31
C ASP A 14 7.15 -16.08 38.01
N ASN A 15 7.83 -15.21 37.25
CA ASN A 15 8.46 -15.54 35.97
C ASN A 15 7.45 -16.08 34.94
N ASN A 16 6.21 -15.61 34.99
CA ASN A 16 5.15 -15.94 34.04
C ASN A 16 5.54 -15.52 32.62
N SER A 17 5.00 -16.17 31.58
CA SER A 17 5.24 -15.75 30.19
C SER A 17 4.65 -14.36 29.89
N ARG A 18 3.68 -13.89 30.68
CA ARG A 18 2.94 -12.64 30.48
C ARG A 18 2.88 -11.78 31.74
N CYS A 19 2.79 -10.47 31.54
CA CYS A 19 2.47 -9.50 32.57
C CYS A 19 0.95 -9.31 32.66
N ASN A 20 0.44 -8.94 33.83
CA ASN A 20 -1.00 -8.65 34.04
C ASN A 20 -1.55 -7.52 33.15
N CYS A 21 -0.69 -6.67 32.57
CA CYS A 21 -1.11 -5.65 31.61
C CYS A 21 -1.16 -6.17 30.16
N GLY A 22 -1.11 -7.49 29.93
CA GLY A 22 -1.16 -8.10 28.60
C GLY A 22 0.17 -8.15 27.84
N TYR A 23 1.27 -7.69 28.44
CA TYR A 23 2.58 -7.73 27.81
C TYR A 23 3.17 -9.14 27.85
N ASP A 24 3.43 -9.74 26.70
CA ASP A 24 4.06 -11.05 26.59
C ASP A 24 5.58 -10.91 26.52
N PHE A 25 6.28 -11.49 27.49
CA PHE A 25 7.72 -11.39 27.65
C PHE A 25 8.51 -12.25 26.66
N ALA A 26 7.87 -13.22 25.99
CA ALA A 26 8.51 -14.04 24.97
C ALA A 26 8.50 -13.36 23.61
N THR A 27 7.37 -12.74 23.24
CA THR A 27 7.20 -12.06 21.95
C THR A 27 7.59 -10.58 22.00
N GLY A 28 7.64 -9.99 23.19
CA GLY A 28 7.90 -8.57 23.39
C GLY A 28 6.73 -7.66 22.96
N GLN A 29 5.55 -8.22 22.75
CA GLN A 29 4.37 -7.54 22.23
C GLN A 29 3.25 -7.48 23.27
N MET A 30 2.38 -6.47 23.14
CA MET A 30 1.10 -6.46 23.82
C MET A 30 0.20 -7.46 23.11
N VAL A 31 -0.33 -8.43 23.85
CA VAL A 31 -1.44 -9.25 23.38
C VAL A 31 -2.70 -8.44 23.68
N GLY A 32 -3.52 -8.13 22.67
CA GLY A 32 -4.67 -7.23 22.79
C GLY A 32 -5.48 -7.49 24.05
N THR A 33 -5.84 -6.42 24.78
CA THR A 33 -6.60 -6.52 26.03
C THR A 33 -8.06 -6.82 25.73
N THR A 34 -8.33 -8.08 25.39
CA THR A 34 -9.68 -8.63 25.47
C THR A 34 -10.09 -8.71 26.94
N ARG A 35 -11.31 -8.28 27.24
CA ARG A 35 -11.88 -8.34 28.58
C ARG A 35 -13.25 -9.01 28.52
N LEU A 36 -13.44 -10.06 29.31
CA LEU A 36 -14.74 -10.73 29.45
C LEU A 36 -15.43 -10.24 30.72
N GLU A 37 -16.63 -9.69 30.59
CA GLU A 37 -17.47 -9.21 31.67
C GLU A 37 -18.73 -10.06 31.78
N MET A 38 -19.09 -10.44 33.01
CA MET A 38 -20.24 -11.28 33.35
C MET A 38 -21.29 -10.48 34.11
N GLU A 39 -22.54 -10.97 34.16
CA GLU A 39 -23.65 -10.28 34.83
C GLU A 39 -23.43 -10.04 36.33
N ASN A 40 -22.65 -10.90 36.98
CA ASN A 40 -22.33 -10.80 38.40
C ASN A 40 -21.24 -9.76 38.71
N GLY A 41 -20.79 -9.00 37.70
CA GLY A 41 -19.70 -8.03 37.79
C GLY A 41 -18.30 -8.66 37.77
N GLN A 42 -18.19 -9.97 37.56
CA GLN A 42 -16.91 -10.63 37.36
C GLN A 42 -16.29 -10.18 36.04
N ILE A 43 -15.03 -9.77 36.12
CA ILE A 43 -14.23 -9.33 35.00
C ILE A 43 -13.03 -10.25 34.88
N ILE A 44 -12.85 -10.85 33.71
CA ILE A 44 -11.69 -11.66 33.36
C ILE A 44 -10.90 -10.90 32.30
N ASP A 45 -9.80 -10.30 32.73
CA ASP A 45 -8.83 -9.70 31.82
C ASP A 45 -8.03 -10.80 31.11
N HIS A 46 -7.87 -10.68 29.79
CA HIS A 46 -7.21 -11.68 28.95
C HIS A 46 -7.81 -13.09 29.08
N PRO A 47 -9.11 -13.24 28.81
CA PRO A 47 -9.77 -14.53 28.93
C PRO A 47 -9.09 -15.56 28.01
N ASP A 48 -9.01 -16.81 28.46
CA ASP A 48 -8.62 -17.95 27.64
C ASP A 48 -9.85 -18.69 27.08
N GLU A 49 -9.62 -19.64 26.16
CA GLU A 49 -10.69 -20.41 25.51
C GLU A 49 -11.62 -21.10 26.52
N LYS A 50 -11.07 -21.62 27.63
CA LYS A 50 -11.85 -22.30 28.67
C LYS A 50 -12.70 -21.35 29.48
N SER A 51 -12.18 -20.17 29.81
CA SER A 51 -12.91 -19.14 30.56
C SER A 51 -14.06 -18.57 29.75
N ILE A 52 -13.87 -18.36 28.44
CA ILE A 52 -14.94 -17.95 27.51
C ILE A 52 -16.00 -19.03 27.43
N GLU A 53 -15.60 -20.29 27.18
CA GLU A 53 -16.56 -21.39 27.08
C GLU A 53 -17.36 -21.55 28.38
N GLY A 54 -16.67 -21.55 29.52
CA GLY A 54 -17.30 -21.65 30.83
C GLY A 54 -18.32 -20.54 31.09
N ALA A 55 -17.94 -19.29 30.80
CA ALA A 55 -18.82 -18.13 30.92
C ALA A 55 -20.10 -18.24 30.08
N ILE A 56 -19.98 -18.69 28.83
CA ILE A 56 -21.15 -18.83 27.95
C ILE A 56 -22.05 -19.99 28.41
N ARG A 57 -21.47 -21.09 28.91
CA ARG A 57 -22.25 -22.22 29.44
C ARG A 57 -22.99 -21.92 30.74
N THR A 58 -22.60 -20.88 31.48
CA THR A 58 -23.27 -20.46 32.72
C THR A 58 -24.44 -19.50 32.50
N LEU A 59 -24.68 -19.04 31.26
CA LEU A 59 -25.76 -18.12 30.96
C LEU A 59 -27.13 -18.78 31.12
N ASP A 60 -28.00 -18.10 31.84
CA ASP A 60 -29.38 -18.49 32.08
C ASP A 60 -30.35 -17.31 31.82
N TRP A 61 -31.37 -17.59 31.00
CA TRP A 61 -32.36 -16.60 30.59
C TRP A 61 -33.23 -16.13 31.76
N GLU A 62 -33.57 -17.04 32.68
CA GLU A 62 -34.45 -16.71 33.81
C GLU A 62 -33.79 -15.70 34.76
N ASN A 63 -32.46 -15.69 34.81
CA ASN A 63 -31.66 -14.82 35.67
C ASN A 63 -31.16 -13.55 34.95
N ASN A 64 -31.56 -13.33 33.70
CA ASN A 64 -31.03 -12.25 32.84
C ASN A 64 -29.49 -12.26 32.74
N SER A 65 -28.88 -13.45 32.75
CA SER A 65 -27.42 -13.58 32.65
C SER A 65 -26.92 -13.13 31.28
N PHE A 66 -25.73 -12.54 31.28
CA PHE A 66 -25.08 -12.08 30.06
C PHE A 66 -23.56 -12.17 30.17
N ALA A 67 -22.92 -12.36 29.02
CA ALA A 67 -21.47 -12.27 28.90
C ALA A 67 -21.14 -11.23 27.82
N VAL A 68 -20.21 -10.31 28.10
CA VAL A 68 -19.72 -9.31 27.15
C VAL A 68 -18.21 -9.46 27.00
N LEU A 69 -17.78 -9.76 25.78
CA LEU A 69 -16.37 -9.78 25.41
C LEU A 69 -16.02 -8.46 24.73
N HIS A 70 -15.27 -7.60 25.43
CA HIS A 70 -14.79 -6.31 24.98
C HIS A 70 -13.41 -6.42 24.32
N LYS A 71 -13.15 -5.53 23.36
CA LYS A 71 -11.84 -5.26 22.79
C LYS A 71 -11.35 -3.86 23.14
N GLU A 72 -10.05 -3.62 22.97
CA GLU A 72 -9.43 -2.31 23.21
C GLU A 72 -10.04 -1.16 22.40
N ASP A 73 -10.54 -1.47 21.21
CA ASP A 73 -11.06 -0.47 20.29
C ASP A 73 -12.52 -0.06 20.56
N GLY A 74 -13.08 -0.51 21.68
CA GLY A 74 -14.45 -0.23 22.08
C GLY A 74 -15.48 -1.17 21.46
N SER A 75 -15.08 -2.00 20.49
CA SER A 75 -15.97 -3.05 19.97
C SER A 75 -16.24 -4.12 21.05
N PHE A 76 -17.43 -4.71 21.00
CA PHE A 76 -17.78 -5.81 21.90
C PHE A 76 -18.71 -6.83 21.24
N MET A 77 -18.67 -8.05 21.78
CA MET A 77 -19.64 -9.10 21.49
C MET A 77 -20.34 -9.49 22.78
N LYS A 78 -21.67 -9.43 22.80
CA LYS A 78 -22.50 -9.74 23.95
C LYS A 78 -23.40 -10.93 23.65
N ALA A 79 -23.46 -11.89 24.56
CA ALA A 79 -24.45 -12.96 24.55
C ALA A 79 -25.36 -12.84 25.77
N ALA A 80 -26.64 -13.14 25.56
CA ALA A 80 -27.61 -13.38 26.62
C ALA A 80 -28.54 -14.51 26.16
N GLY A 81 -28.88 -15.44 27.04
CA GLY A 81 -29.53 -16.67 26.60
C GLY A 81 -29.69 -17.69 27.70
N GLY A 82 -30.37 -18.78 27.37
CA GLY A 82 -30.49 -19.97 28.20
C GLY A 82 -30.32 -21.24 27.36
N PRO A 83 -30.50 -22.43 27.94
CA PRO A 83 -30.18 -23.72 27.32
C PRO A 83 -30.72 -23.93 25.90
N ASP A 84 -31.91 -23.38 25.62
CA ASP A 84 -32.63 -23.60 24.36
C ASP A 84 -32.32 -22.56 23.28
N THR A 85 -31.95 -21.33 23.68
CA THR A 85 -31.82 -20.21 22.74
C THR A 85 -30.97 -19.08 23.32
N PHE A 86 -30.09 -18.56 22.47
CA PHE A 86 -29.25 -17.42 22.76
C PHE A 86 -29.50 -16.27 21.78
N ILE A 87 -29.28 -15.07 22.27
CA ILE A 87 -29.19 -13.82 21.52
C ILE A 87 -27.73 -13.41 21.52
N LEU A 88 -27.21 -13.08 20.34
CA LEU A 88 -25.86 -12.56 20.15
C LEU A 88 -25.93 -11.17 19.56
N GLU A 89 -25.30 -10.22 20.22
CA GLU A 89 -25.15 -8.83 19.78
C GLU A 89 -23.67 -8.56 19.54
N HIS A 90 -23.34 -7.96 18.41
CA HIS A 90 -21.98 -7.54 18.10
C HIS A 90 -21.98 -6.08 17.66
N VAL A 91 -21.11 -5.29 18.29
CA VAL A 91 -20.99 -3.86 18.06
C VAL A 91 -19.53 -3.57 17.71
N ASP A 92 -19.31 -2.97 16.54
CA ASP A 92 -18.00 -2.47 16.10
C ASP A 92 -18.05 -0.94 16.01
N ASP A 93 -17.59 -0.29 17.08
CA ASP A 93 -17.66 1.16 17.28
C ASP A 93 -16.86 1.94 16.24
N ARG A 94 -15.79 1.35 15.67
CA ARG A 94 -15.01 1.97 14.59
C ARG A 94 -15.80 2.11 13.29
N ARG A 95 -16.81 1.27 13.10
CA ARG A 95 -17.60 1.19 11.85
C ARG A 95 -19.05 1.59 12.06
N GLY A 96 -19.48 1.89 13.28
CA GLY A 96 -20.89 2.09 13.61
C GLY A 96 -21.75 0.85 13.30
N TYR A 97 -21.12 -0.34 13.25
CA TYR A 97 -21.79 -1.57 12.86
C TYR A 97 -22.43 -2.23 14.06
N HIS A 98 -23.69 -2.61 13.92
CA HIS A 98 -24.48 -3.30 14.92
C HIS A 98 -25.16 -4.50 14.26
N SER A 99 -24.94 -5.69 14.79
CA SER A 99 -25.63 -6.90 14.37
C SER A 99 -26.23 -7.60 15.57
N LYS A 100 -27.48 -8.06 15.41
CA LYS A 100 -28.18 -8.86 16.39
C LYS A 100 -28.72 -10.13 15.73
N GLU A 101 -28.34 -11.28 16.27
CA GLU A 101 -28.82 -12.59 15.86
C GLU A 101 -29.59 -13.22 17.04
N ASP A 102 -30.78 -13.74 16.76
CA ASP A 102 -31.65 -14.37 17.75
C ASP A 102 -31.76 -15.89 17.44
N LYS A 103 -32.03 -16.70 18.47
CA LYS A 103 -32.26 -18.16 18.37
C LYS A 103 -31.02 -18.97 17.96
N LEU A 104 -29.86 -18.58 18.46
CA LEU A 104 -28.63 -19.35 18.29
C LEU A 104 -28.55 -20.49 19.31
N SER A 105 -27.92 -21.60 18.91
CA SER A 105 -27.57 -22.68 19.83
C SER A 105 -26.35 -22.30 20.69
N LEU A 106 -26.22 -22.94 21.86
CA LEU A 106 -25.08 -22.74 22.77
C LEU A 106 -23.73 -22.88 22.05
N GLU A 107 -23.57 -23.94 21.26
CA GLU A 107 -22.33 -24.22 20.54
C GLU A 107 -22.03 -23.19 19.44
N ALA A 108 -23.06 -22.62 18.81
CA ALA A 108 -22.89 -21.53 17.85
C ALA A 108 -22.37 -20.26 18.54
N VAL A 109 -22.91 -19.91 19.71
CA VAL A 109 -22.46 -18.74 20.48
C VAL A 109 -21.03 -18.90 20.97
N ILE A 110 -20.67 -20.06 21.54
CA ILE A 110 -19.29 -20.36 21.97
C ILE A 110 -18.33 -20.19 20.79
N ARG A 111 -18.66 -20.77 19.62
CA ARG A 111 -17.84 -20.66 18.41
C ARG A 111 -17.64 -19.21 17.98
N ARG A 112 -18.70 -18.38 18.02
CA ARG A 112 -18.65 -16.96 17.65
C ARG A 112 -17.82 -16.13 18.63
N PHE A 113 -17.98 -16.33 19.93
CA PHE A 113 -17.17 -15.68 20.97
C PHE A 113 -15.69 -16.02 20.81
N LEU A 114 -15.35 -17.30 20.61
CA LEU A 114 -13.97 -17.74 20.40
C LEU A 114 -13.39 -17.18 19.10
N ALA A 115 -14.17 -17.10 18.03
CA ALA A 115 -13.75 -16.45 16.78
C ALA A 115 -13.50 -14.95 16.98
N TYR A 116 -14.40 -14.26 17.70
CA TYR A 116 -14.26 -12.84 18.02
C TYR A 116 -13.02 -12.56 18.87
N TRP A 117 -12.77 -13.38 19.90
CA TRP A 117 -11.55 -13.35 20.71
C TRP A 117 -10.28 -13.57 19.88
N LYS A 118 -10.28 -14.63 19.05
CA LYS A 118 -9.13 -14.98 18.18
C LYS A 118 -8.88 -13.92 17.09
N SER A 119 -9.89 -13.18 16.65
CA SER A 119 -9.72 -12.12 15.65
C SER A 119 -8.87 -10.96 16.17
N GLU A 120 -8.83 -10.68 17.48
CA GLU A 120 -7.93 -9.65 18.03
C GLU A 120 -6.47 -10.11 18.09
N LEU A 121 -6.24 -11.41 18.33
CA LEU A 121 -4.94 -12.04 18.13
C LEU A 121 -4.47 -11.96 16.65
N GLU A 122 -5.40 -11.85 15.70
CA GLU A 122 -5.11 -11.72 14.26
C GLU A 122 -4.97 -10.29 13.74
N ILE A 123 -5.49 -9.28 14.44
CA ILE A 123 -5.46 -7.86 13.99
C ILE A 123 -4.21 -7.13 14.52
N SER A 124 -3.21 -7.84 15.01
CA SER A 124 -1.82 -7.38 14.85
C SER A 124 -1.41 -7.65 13.40
N ILE A 125 -1.91 -6.83 12.46
CA ILE A 125 -1.45 -6.83 11.06
C ILE A 125 0.01 -6.37 11.10
N GLN A 126 0.93 -7.31 11.28
CA GLN A 126 2.34 -7.03 11.09
C GLN A 126 2.49 -6.67 9.61
N GLU A 127 2.86 -5.42 9.33
CA GLU A 127 3.27 -5.03 7.99
C GLU A 127 4.42 -5.95 7.56
N VAL A 128 4.11 -6.89 6.68
CA VAL A 128 5.11 -7.78 6.13
C VAL A 128 6.01 -6.95 5.25
N LYS A 129 7.27 -6.77 5.68
CA LYS A 129 8.28 -6.14 4.85
C LYS A 129 8.43 -6.95 3.57
N ASN A 130 8.14 -6.31 2.43
CA ASN A 130 8.33 -6.93 1.13
C ASN A 130 9.80 -7.37 1.02
N ALA A 131 10.04 -8.65 0.72
CA ALA A 131 11.38 -9.21 0.56
C ALA A 131 12.11 -8.58 -0.62
N TYR A 132 11.36 -8.07 -1.61
CA TYR A 132 11.92 -7.28 -2.69
C TYR A 132 12.20 -5.85 -2.23
N LYS A 133 13.49 -5.51 -2.15
CA LYS A 133 13.96 -4.13 -2.00
C LYS A 133 14.69 -3.72 -3.28
N PRO A 134 14.15 -2.78 -4.07
CA PRO A 134 14.88 -2.29 -5.24
C PRO A 134 16.20 -1.69 -4.78
N SER A 135 17.28 -1.96 -5.51
CA SER A 135 18.61 -1.47 -5.18
C SER A 135 18.68 0.07 -5.18
N GLY A 136 17.78 0.71 -5.92
CA GLY A 136 17.82 2.15 -6.19
C GLY A 136 18.99 2.56 -7.09
N MET A 137 19.74 1.60 -7.63
CA MET A 137 20.86 1.87 -8.52
C MET A 137 20.36 2.44 -9.83
N THR A 138 21.12 3.42 -10.33
CA THR A 138 20.86 4.04 -11.63
C THR A 138 21.78 3.44 -12.67
N ASN A 139 21.19 2.87 -13.71
CA ASN A 139 21.95 2.42 -14.86
C ASN A 139 22.42 3.63 -15.68
N PHE A 140 23.72 3.71 -15.99
CA PHE A 140 24.30 4.79 -16.81
C PHE A 140 23.61 4.91 -18.18
N SER A 141 23.30 3.77 -18.82
CA SER A 141 22.57 3.76 -20.10
C SER A 141 21.19 4.42 -20.01
N ALA A 142 20.52 4.27 -18.86
CA ALA A 142 19.25 4.92 -18.61
C ALA A 142 19.41 6.43 -18.46
N VAL A 143 20.45 6.89 -17.74
CA VAL A 143 20.81 8.31 -17.60
C VAL A 143 21.12 8.92 -18.97
N LEU A 144 21.88 8.22 -19.80
CA LEU A 144 22.16 8.67 -21.15
C LEU A 144 20.89 8.79 -21.99
N LEU A 145 19.99 7.79 -21.95
CA LEU A 145 18.73 7.83 -22.69
C LEU A 145 17.79 8.94 -22.19
N MET A 146 17.74 9.18 -20.87
CA MET A 146 17.05 10.30 -20.26
C MET A 146 17.51 11.64 -20.84
N LEU A 147 18.83 11.86 -20.85
CA LEU A 147 19.43 13.10 -21.36
C LEU A 147 19.24 13.25 -22.87
N LEU A 148 19.36 12.16 -23.63
CA LEU A 148 19.19 12.16 -25.08
C LEU A 148 17.75 12.53 -25.47
N LEU A 149 16.75 11.90 -24.87
CA LEU A 149 15.34 12.22 -25.16
C LEU A 149 14.96 13.63 -24.70
N GLY A 150 15.41 14.03 -23.51
CA GLY A 150 15.24 15.41 -23.05
C GLY A 150 15.90 16.43 -24.00
N GLY A 151 17.10 16.14 -24.48
CA GLY A 151 17.85 16.96 -25.41
C GLY A 151 17.19 17.09 -26.78
N ILE A 152 16.71 15.98 -27.38
CA ILE A 152 16.00 16.01 -28.66
C ILE A 152 14.75 16.90 -28.57
N VAL A 153 13.95 16.72 -27.52
CA VAL A 153 12.74 17.53 -27.28
C VAL A 153 13.10 18.99 -27.02
N ALA A 154 14.19 19.27 -26.30
CA ALA A 154 14.68 20.63 -26.08
C ALA A 154 15.10 21.32 -27.38
N VAL A 155 15.83 20.63 -28.26
CA VAL A 155 16.26 21.19 -29.56
C VAL A 155 15.05 21.43 -30.46
N ALA A 156 14.16 20.45 -30.62
CA ALA A 156 12.98 20.57 -31.47
C ALA A 156 12.02 21.64 -30.95
N GLY A 157 11.72 21.62 -29.64
CA GLY A 157 10.85 22.59 -29.00
C GLY A 157 11.45 23.99 -28.98
N GLY A 158 12.76 24.13 -28.76
CA GLY A 158 13.48 25.39 -28.85
C GLY A 158 13.45 25.99 -30.26
N TYR A 159 13.63 25.17 -31.29
CA TYR A 159 13.50 25.59 -32.69
C TYR A 159 12.08 26.09 -33.01
N LEU A 160 11.05 25.33 -32.62
CA LEU A 160 9.65 25.73 -32.81
C LEU A 160 9.32 27.01 -32.06
N LEU A 161 9.79 27.14 -30.81
CA LEU A 161 9.59 28.33 -30.01
C LEU A 161 10.29 29.54 -30.64
N GLY A 162 11.50 29.37 -31.17
CA GLY A 162 12.23 30.40 -31.91
C GLY A 162 11.50 30.89 -33.17
N LYS A 163 10.69 30.04 -33.80
CA LYS A 163 9.81 30.44 -34.93
C LYS A 163 8.51 31.10 -34.47
N LEU A 164 7.93 30.66 -33.35
CA LEU A 164 6.70 31.21 -32.79
C LEU A 164 6.91 32.57 -32.11
N LEU A 165 8.07 32.77 -31.49
CA LEU A 165 8.32 33.96 -30.68
C LEU A 165 8.27 35.27 -31.49
N PRO A 166 8.85 35.37 -32.71
CA PRO A 166 8.65 36.53 -33.58
C PRO A 166 7.18 36.80 -33.94
N LEU A 167 6.37 35.74 -34.11
CA LEU A 167 4.93 35.89 -34.39
C LEU A 167 4.19 36.48 -33.19
N ILE A 168 4.51 36.01 -31.97
CA ILE A 168 3.96 36.53 -30.72
C ILE A 168 4.36 38.00 -30.53
N VAL A 169 5.63 38.33 -30.79
CA VAL A 169 6.12 39.72 -30.72
C VAL A 169 5.38 40.61 -31.73
N ASN A 170 5.18 40.14 -32.95
CA ASN A 170 4.44 40.87 -33.98
C ASN A 170 2.95 41.03 -33.63
N LEU A 171 2.33 40.01 -33.04
CA LEU A 171 0.95 40.08 -32.55
C LEU A 171 0.83 41.09 -31.42
N ALA A 172 1.73 41.06 -30.44
CA ALA A 172 1.77 42.02 -29.33
C ALA A 172 1.95 43.47 -29.83
N ARG A 173 2.78 43.68 -30.87
CA ARG A 173 2.93 44.99 -31.52
C ARG A 173 1.64 45.49 -32.18
N ARG A 174 0.82 44.59 -32.72
CA ARG A 174 -0.45 44.96 -33.39
C ARG A 174 -1.58 45.26 -32.41
N ILE A 175 -1.64 44.52 -31.31
CA ILE A 175 -2.68 44.69 -30.29
C ILE A 175 -2.53 46.04 -29.57
N ASP A 176 -1.30 46.54 -29.45
CA ASP A 176 -1.02 47.71 -28.62
C ASP A 176 -0.28 48.81 -29.39
N THR A 177 -1.03 49.58 -30.18
CA THR A 177 -0.54 50.75 -30.91
C THR A 177 -0.42 51.99 -30.02
N SER A 178 -1.06 52.00 -28.84
CA SER A 178 -1.29 53.20 -28.03
C SER A 178 -0.36 53.33 -26.81
N THR A 179 0.12 52.22 -26.24
CA THR A 179 0.77 52.30 -24.94
C THR A 179 2.30 52.34 -25.01
N ARG A 180 2.89 52.93 -23.96
CA ARG A 180 4.35 53.07 -23.76
C ARG A 180 5.03 51.70 -23.70
N GLY A 181 6.30 51.64 -24.13
CA GLY A 181 7.08 50.40 -24.28
C GLY A 181 7.12 49.42 -23.09
N ARG A 182 6.76 49.84 -21.88
CA ARG A 182 6.62 48.96 -20.69
C ARG A 182 5.49 47.93 -20.82
N GLN A 183 4.32 48.30 -21.35
CA GLN A 183 3.20 47.34 -21.47
C GLN A 183 3.46 46.29 -22.55
N ARG A 184 4.13 46.67 -23.64
CA ARG A 184 4.59 45.73 -24.67
C ARG A 184 5.58 44.70 -24.12
N ALA A 185 6.56 45.14 -23.34
CA ALA A 185 7.51 44.25 -22.68
C ALA A 185 6.78 43.28 -21.72
N PHE A 186 5.81 43.77 -20.96
CA PHE A 186 5.00 42.95 -20.06
C PHE A 186 4.19 41.88 -20.81
N ILE A 187 3.48 42.24 -21.88
CA ILE A 187 2.69 41.28 -22.68
C ILE A 187 3.60 40.21 -23.32
N GLN A 188 4.76 40.64 -23.84
CA GLN A 188 5.72 39.70 -24.44
C GLN A 188 6.24 38.70 -23.40
N VAL A 189 6.55 39.15 -22.19
CA VAL A 189 6.97 38.27 -21.09
C VAL A 189 5.82 37.35 -20.67
N MET A 190 4.61 37.88 -20.49
CA MET A 190 3.44 37.09 -20.08
C MET A 190 3.04 36.00 -21.07
N LEU A 191 3.30 36.18 -22.37
CA LEU A 191 3.02 35.17 -23.38
C LEU A 191 4.18 34.16 -23.53
N SER A 192 5.42 34.64 -23.49
CA SER A 192 6.60 33.78 -23.68
C SER A 192 6.90 32.90 -22.46
N PHE A 193 6.59 33.38 -21.26
CA PHE A 193 6.92 32.69 -20.02
C PHE A 193 6.14 31.37 -19.83
N PRO A 194 4.80 31.33 -20.01
CA PRO A 194 4.03 30.08 -20.00
C PRO A 194 4.49 29.11 -21.08
N LEU A 195 4.81 29.59 -22.28
CA LEU A 195 5.33 28.75 -23.38
C LEU A 195 6.65 28.08 -22.99
N SER A 196 7.58 28.82 -22.39
CA SER A 196 8.85 28.25 -21.90
C SER A 196 8.64 27.25 -20.76
N SER A 197 7.67 27.51 -19.88
CA SER A 197 7.32 26.60 -18.78
C SER A 197 6.69 25.31 -19.29
N VAL A 198 5.77 25.39 -20.25
CA VAL A 198 5.18 24.24 -20.93
C VAL A 198 6.25 23.42 -21.62
N LEU A 199 7.18 24.05 -22.34
CA LEU A 199 8.30 23.36 -22.95
C LEU A 199 9.17 22.64 -21.89
N GLY A 200 9.46 23.29 -20.76
CA GLY A 200 10.17 22.67 -19.65
C GLY A 200 9.44 21.43 -19.09
N LEU A 201 8.11 21.46 -19.01
CA LEU A 201 7.30 20.31 -18.57
C LEU A 201 7.34 19.16 -19.59
N VAL A 202 7.28 19.47 -20.88
CA VAL A 202 7.38 18.47 -21.96
C VAL A 202 8.76 17.82 -21.95
N ILE A 203 9.83 18.59 -21.74
CA ILE A 203 11.19 18.06 -21.58
C ILE A 203 11.29 17.17 -20.34
N ARG A 204 10.74 17.61 -19.19
CA ARG A 204 10.68 16.79 -17.98
C ARG A 204 9.95 15.46 -18.23
N PHE A 205 8.84 15.48 -18.98
CA PHE A 205 8.11 14.29 -19.36
C PHE A 205 8.93 13.38 -20.30
N ALA A 206 9.65 13.96 -21.26
CA ALA A 206 10.55 13.22 -22.14
C ALA A 206 11.69 12.54 -21.38
N VAL A 207 12.31 13.25 -20.42
CA VAL A 207 13.30 12.68 -19.49
C VAL A 207 12.67 11.56 -18.68
N TYR A 208 11.45 11.74 -18.15
CA TYR A 208 10.75 10.69 -17.43
C TYR A 208 10.54 9.42 -18.29
N CYS A 209 10.10 9.60 -19.54
CA CYS A 209 9.94 8.52 -20.52
C CYS A 209 11.28 7.83 -20.83
N GLY A 210 12.37 8.59 -21.00
CA GLY A 210 13.71 8.03 -21.17
C GLY A 210 14.17 7.22 -19.97
N GLY A 211 13.82 7.66 -18.76
CA GLY A 211 14.10 6.91 -17.55
C GLY A 211 13.33 5.59 -17.50
N ARG A 212 12.08 5.58 -17.98
CA ARG A 212 11.25 4.37 -18.06
C ARG A 212 11.75 3.40 -19.12
N LEU A 213 12.07 3.89 -20.32
CA LEU A 213 12.64 3.08 -21.41
C LEU A 213 14.02 2.51 -21.03
N GLY A 214 14.83 3.33 -20.36
CA GLY A 214 16.14 2.94 -19.83
C GLY A 214 16.06 2.09 -18.56
N LYS A 215 14.85 1.80 -18.05
CA LYS A 215 14.61 1.00 -16.83
C LYS A 215 15.25 1.59 -15.56
N ASN A 216 15.43 2.92 -15.47
CA ASN A 216 15.93 3.58 -14.26
C ASN A 216 14.93 3.45 -13.09
N ARG A 217 15.34 2.73 -12.05
CA ARG A 217 14.54 2.46 -10.86
C ARG A 217 14.47 3.63 -9.90
N ASN A 218 15.48 4.49 -9.90
CA ASN A 218 15.54 5.59 -8.96
C ASN A 218 14.60 6.72 -9.38
N LYS A 219 13.39 6.71 -8.78
CA LYS A 219 12.36 7.74 -8.96
C LYS A 219 12.91 9.15 -8.68
N TRP A 220 13.80 9.28 -7.70
CA TRP A 220 14.40 10.55 -7.33
C TRP A 220 15.31 11.08 -8.44
N VAL A 221 16.19 10.24 -9.01
CA VAL A 221 17.06 10.64 -10.12
C VAL A 221 16.27 11.06 -11.36
N ARG A 222 15.24 10.30 -11.74
CA ARG A 222 14.33 10.69 -12.86
C ARG A 222 13.72 12.08 -12.62
N LYS A 223 13.26 12.32 -11.39
CA LYS A 223 12.63 13.59 -10.99
C LYS A 223 13.64 14.75 -11.00
N VAL A 224 14.82 14.56 -10.42
CA VAL A 224 15.87 15.59 -10.32
C VAL A 224 16.39 15.97 -11.69
N ILE A 225 16.76 14.99 -12.53
CA ILE A 225 17.23 15.27 -13.90
C ILE A 225 16.14 15.98 -14.70
N GLY A 226 14.90 15.51 -14.63
CA GLY A 226 13.79 16.13 -15.37
C GLY A 226 13.50 17.57 -14.94
N ILE A 227 13.54 17.86 -13.63
CA ILE A 227 13.38 19.22 -13.11
C ILE A 227 14.57 20.10 -13.53
N PHE A 228 15.79 19.60 -13.39
CA PHE A 228 17.00 20.34 -13.76
C PHE A 228 17.02 20.69 -15.25
N CYS A 229 16.78 19.73 -16.14
CA CYS A 229 16.69 19.98 -17.59
C CYS A 229 15.59 20.98 -17.94
N GLY A 230 14.41 20.87 -17.31
CA GLY A 230 13.33 21.84 -17.51
C GLY A 230 13.71 23.26 -17.07
N LEU A 231 14.35 23.41 -15.91
CA LEU A 231 14.83 24.70 -15.40
C LEU A 231 15.91 25.31 -16.31
N VAL A 232 16.84 24.50 -16.81
CA VAL A 232 17.87 24.96 -17.74
C VAL A 232 17.23 25.54 -18.99
N VAL A 233 16.20 24.91 -19.55
CA VAL A 233 15.49 25.44 -20.73
C VAL A 233 14.73 26.72 -20.42
N VAL A 234 14.03 26.79 -19.29
CA VAL A 234 13.36 28.03 -18.85
C VAL A 234 14.38 29.17 -18.71
N ALA A 235 15.57 28.90 -18.15
CA ALA A 235 16.63 29.90 -18.03
C ALA A 235 17.21 30.29 -19.40
N VAL A 236 17.58 29.33 -20.25
CA VAL A 236 18.20 29.59 -21.56
C VAL A 236 17.24 30.31 -22.51
N VAL A 237 15.95 30.01 -22.47
CA VAL A 237 14.93 30.70 -23.27
C VAL A 237 14.53 32.02 -22.63
N GLY A 238 14.39 32.06 -21.30
CA GLY A 238 13.97 33.22 -20.55
C GLY A 238 15.00 34.35 -20.55
N ILE A 239 16.29 34.06 -20.32
CA ILE A 239 17.34 35.07 -20.19
C ILE A 239 17.47 35.98 -21.43
N PRO A 240 17.49 35.48 -22.68
CA PRO A 240 17.48 36.34 -23.86
C PRO A 240 16.24 37.24 -23.96
N LEU A 241 15.09 36.75 -23.50
CA LEU A 241 13.86 37.56 -23.45
C LEU A 241 13.94 38.66 -22.40
N LEU A 242 14.63 38.39 -21.29
CA LEU A 242 14.91 39.37 -20.24
C LEU A 242 15.96 40.41 -20.67
N GLN A 243 16.82 40.13 -21.65
CA GLN A 243 17.72 41.15 -22.19
C GLN A 243 16.97 42.27 -22.94
N LEU A 244 15.71 42.04 -23.33
CA LEU A 244 14.85 43.05 -23.93
C LEU A 244 14.17 43.97 -22.89
N SER A 245 14.21 43.65 -21.59
CA SER A 245 13.73 44.54 -20.53
C SER A 245 14.86 45.43 -20.00
N GLY A 246 14.55 46.69 -19.69
CA GLY A 246 15.57 47.73 -19.44
C GLY A 246 16.17 47.70 -18.04
N ASP A 247 15.43 47.24 -17.03
CA ASP A 247 15.84 47.32 -15.63
C ASP A 247 16.22 45.95 -15.03
N LEU A 248 17.28 45.91 -14.23
CA LEU A 248 17.79 44.68 -13.60
C LEU A 248 16.78 44.11 -12.58
N GLY A 249 16.06 44.98 -11.87
CA GLY A 249 15.03 44.57 -10.90
C GLY A 249 13.90 43.78 -11.56
N GLU A 250 13.41 44.27 -12.70
CA GLU A 250 12.40 43.58 -13.51
C GLU A 250 12.90 42.20 -13.98
N LYS A 251 14.17 42.10 -14.41
CA LYS A 251 14.76 40.82 -14.86
C LYS A 251 14.76 39.77 -13.75
N ILE A 252 15.09 40.17 -12.53
CA ILE A 252 15.10 39.27 -11.37
C ILE A 252 13.68 38.81 -11.03
N ILE A 253 12.72 39.74 -10.97
CA ILE A 253 11.32 39.41 -10.68
C ILE A 253 10.75 38.41 -11.70
N PHE A 254 11.02 38.62 -12.99
CA PHE A 254 10.55 37.72 -14.04
C PHE A 254 11.23 36.36 -14.03
N LEU A 255 12.54 36.30 -13.78
CA LEU A 255 13.25 35.03 -13.63
C LEU A 255 12.72 34.23 -12.43
N VAL A 256 12.56 34.89 -11.28
CA VAL A 256 12.06 34.28 -10.04
C VAL A 256 10.61 33.83 -10.18
N GLY A 257 9.72 34.71 -10.65
CA GLY A 257 8.31 34.36 -10.90
C GLY A 257 8.19 33.23 -11.90
N GLY A 258 9.13 33.20 -12.84
CA GLY A 258 9.17 32.19 -13.84
C GLY A 258 9.58 30.80 -13.38
N VAL A 259 10.71 30.71 -12.69
CA VAL A 259 11.14 29.49 -12.00
C VAL A 259 10.07 29.03 -11.02
N SER A 260 9.43 29.95 -10.31
CA SER A 260 8.34 29.66 -9.38
C SER A 260 7.12 29.05 -10.08
N LEU A 261 6.70 29.59 -11.23
CA LEU A 261 5.61 29.04 -12.03
C LEU A 261 5.94 27.64 -12.56
N PHE A 262 7.17 27.43 -13.06
CA PHE A 262 7.60 26.10 -13.49
C PHE A 262 7.57 25.09 -12.34
N LEU A 263 8.14 25.44 -11.18
CA LEU A 263 8.14 24.58 -10.00
C LEU A 263 6.71 24.31 -9.49
N PHE A 264 5.84 25.32 -9.52
CA PHE A 264 4.43 25.19 -9.15
C PHE A 264 3.68 24.24 -10.08
N LEU A 265 3.80 24.42 -11.40
CA LEU A 265 3.21 23.49 -12.38
C LEU A 265 3.81 22.10 -12.28
N ALA A 266 5.12 22.00 -12.02
CA ALA A 266 5.82 20.75 -11.78
C ALA A 266 5.33 20.02 -10.52
N LEU A 267 4.87 20.74 -9.51
CA LEU A 267 4.29 20.22 -8.27
C LEU A 267 2.82 19.82 -8.47
N LEU A 268 2.04 20.64 -9.19
CA LEU A 268 0.63 20.37 -9.51
C LEU A 268 0.50 19.15 -10.42
N LEU A 269 1.36 19.04 -11.42
CA LEU A 269 1.57 17.81 -12.19
C LEU A 269 2.41 16.84 -11.37
N LYS A 270 1.96 16.54 -10.13
CA LYS A 270 2.22 15.25 -9.54
C LYS A 270 1.81 14.25 -10.62
N LEU A 271 2.79 13.79 -11.39
CA LEU A 271 2.70 12.60 -12.23
C LEU A 271 2.63 11.42 -11.24
N SER A 272 1.59 11.44 -10.41
CA SER A 272 1.26 10.49 -9.36
C SER A 272 0.40 9.40 -9.97
N GLY A 273 0.88 8.86 -11.09
CA GLY A 273 0.75 7.43 -11.23
C GLY A 273 1.60 6.86 -10.11
N VAL A 274 0.98 6.31 -9.08
CA VAL A 274 1.66 5.36 -8.20
C VAL A 274 2.00 4.20 -9.11
N GLU A 275 3.13 4.30 -9.83
CA GLU A 275 3.66 3.17 -10.58
C GLU A 275 3.96 2.12 -9.53
N GLU A 276 3.13 1.07 -9.52
CA GLU A 276 3.42 -0.17 -8.81
C GLU A 276 4.84 -0.58 -9.20
N GLU A 277 5.71 -0.67 -8.20
CA GLU A 277 7.12 -0.96 -8.44
C GLU A 277 7.24 -2.42 -8.88
N LYS A 278 7.13 -2.63 -10.20
CA LYS A 278 7.39 -3.94 -10.78
C LYS A 278 8.81 -4.38 -10.43
N PRO A 279 8.98 -5.56 -9.82
CA PRO A 279 10.27 -6.08 -9.44
C PRO A 279 11.24 -6.20 -10.62
N PHE A 280 12.52 -6.05 -10.32
CA PHE A 280 13.58 -5.96 -11.30
C PHE A 280 14.77 -6.82 -10.90
N CYS A 281 15.29 -7.60 -11.84
CA CYS A 281 16.53 -8.31 -11.68
C CYS A 281 17.68 -7.42 -12.12
N GLU A 282 18.48 -6.95 -11.14
CA GLU A 282 19.64 -6.10 -11.39
C GLU A 282 20.74 -6.84 -12.15
N LEU A 283 20.93 -8.14 -11.87
CA LEU A 283 21.94 -8.98 -12.52
C LEU A 283 21.77 -9.02 -14.04
N HIS A 284 20.52 -9.07 -14.51
CA HIS A 284 20.18 -9.21 -15.93
C HIS A 284 19.49 -7.98 -16.53
N ASN A 285 19.42 -6.87 -15.78
CA ASN A 285 18.85 -5.60 -16.22
C ASN A 285 17.44 -5.73 -16.87
N ARG A 286 16.56 -6.57 -16.28
CA ARG A 286 15.20 -6.79 -16.78
C ARG A 286 14.18 -7.02 -15.67
N PHE A 287 12.92 -6.71 -15.99
CA PHE A 287 11.81 -6.91 -15.08
C PHE A 287 11.64 -8.40 -14.80
N MET A 288 11.35 -8.74 -13.56
CA MET A 288 10.98 -10.10 -13.21
C MET A 288 9.61 -10.41 -13.79
N LYS A 289 9.42 -11.66 -14.17
CA LYS A 289 8.15 -12.22 -14.60
C LYS A 289 7.31 -12.53 -13.37
N GLU A 290 6.09 -12.00 -13.37
CA GLU A 290 5.07 -12.35 -12.38
C GLU A 290 4.39 -13.63 -12.82
N GLU A 291 4.21 -14.55 -11.88
CA GLU A 291 3.43 -15.75 -12.11
C GLU A 291 2.61 -16.10 -10.87
N GLU A 292 1.28 -16.14 -11.03
CA GLU A 292 0.37 -16.63 -10.00
C GLU A 292 0.58 -18.13 -9.81
N VAL A 293 1.01 -18.54 -8.62
CA VAL A 293 1.33 -19.94 -8.34
C VAL A 293 0.11 -20.71 -7.91
N PHE A 294 -0.63 -20.14 -6.96
CA PHE A 294 -1.75 -20.81 -6.31
C PHE A 294 -2.71 -19.77 -5.75
N LYS A 295 -4.00 -20.09 -5.80
CA LYS A 295 -5.07 -19.27 -5.21
C LYS A 295 -5.71 -20.12 -4.13
N LEU A 296 -5.60 -19.70 -2.87
CA LEU A 296 -6.08 -20.43 -1.70
C LEU A 296 -7.23 -19.71 -1.02
N GLN A 297 -8.09 -20.46 -0.35
CA GLN A 297 -9.20 -19.90 0.41
C GLN A 297 -8.68 -19.27 1.69
N PHE A 298 -9.30 -18.16 2.10
CA PHE A 298 -8.86 -17.41 3.28
C PHE A 298 -8.70 -18.28 4.54
N LEU A 299 -9.52 -19.33 4.71
CA LEU A 299 -9.46 -20.25 5.84
C LEU A 299 -8.07 -20.92 6.00
N PHE A 300 -7.37 -21.17 4.88
CA PHE A 300 -6.05 -21.82 4.86
C PHE A 300 -4.89 -20.84 4.85
N GLU A 301 -5.14 -19.53 5.06
CA GLU A 301 -4.09 -18.50 5.05
C GLU A 301 -2.98 -18.83 6.07
N ARG A 302 -3.36 -19.24 7.29
CA ARG A 302 -2.41 -19.56 8.36
C ARG A 302 -1.53 -20.77 8.01
N ASP A 303 -2.12 -21.82 7.47
CA ASP A 303 -1.40 -23.03 7.07
C ASP A 303 -0.45 -22.74 5.91
N ALA A 304 -0.91 -21.93 4.93
CA ALA A 304 -0.07 -21.44 3.85
C ALA A 304 1.13 -20.64 4.38
N ILE A 305 0.91 -19.69 5.30
CA ILE A 305 2.00 -18.92 5.93
C ILE A 305 2.99 -19.86 6.64
N ALA A 306 2.51 -20.87 7.36
CA ALA A 306 3.36 -21.83 8.06
C ALA A 306 4.23 -22.64 7.09
N ILE A 307 3.65 -23.13 5.99
CA ILE A 307 4.37 -23.84 4.91
C ILE A 307 5.43 -22.93 4.26
N LEU A 308 5.02 -21.72 3.87
CA LEU A 308 5.89 -20.73 3.22
C LEU A 308 7.05 -20.31 4.13
N SER A 309 6.79 -20.15 5.44
CA SER A 309 7.81 -19.77 6.43
C SER A 309 8.85 -20.87 6.67
N ARG A 310 8.47 -22.14 6.50
CA ARG A 310 9.38 -23.29 6.55
C ARG A 310 10.13 -23.52 5.23
N ARG A 311 9.89 -22.70 4.20
CA ARG A 311 10.40 -22.86 2.82
C ARG A 311 10.00 -24.18 2.17
N GLU A 312 8.90 -24.79 2.61
CA GLU A 312 8.34 -26.03 2.04
C GLU A 312 7.41 -25.70 0.86
N PHE A 313 7.88 -24.90 -0.09
CA PHE A 313 7.03 -24.21 -1.07
C PHE A 313 6.18 -25.14 -1.95
N GLU A 314 6.62 -26.36 -2.22
CA GLU A 314 5.84 -27.34 -2.98
C GLU A 314 4.60 -27.87 -2.25
N LYS A 315 4.55 -27.78 -0.91
CA LYS A 315 3.39 -28.27 -0.14
C LYS A 315 2.21 -27.32 -0.21
N ILE A 316 2.37 -26.11 -0.74
CA ILE A 316 1.25 -25.18 -0.93
C ILE A 316 0.19 -25.77 -1.88
N PHE A 317 0.60 -26.65 -2.80
CA PHE A 317 -0.30 -27.30 -3.75
C PHE A 317 -1.10 -28.44 -3.12
N GLU A 318 -0.81 -28.82 -1.88
CA GLU A 318 -1.58 -29.80 -1.11
C GLU A 318 -2.75 -29.15 -0.36
N LEU A 319 -2.79 -27.80 -0.30
CA LEU A 319 -3.89 -27.06 0.31
C LEU A 319 -5.09 -26.97 -0.65
N PRO A 320 -6.33 -26.87 -0.13
CA PRO A 320 -7.51 -26.66 -0.98
C PRO A 320 -7.44 -25.36 -1.78
N SER A 321 -7.80 -25.45 -3.07
CA SER A 321 -7.81 -24.29 -3.96
C SER A 321 -9.01 -23.40 -3.66
N ALA A 322 -8.86 -22.10 -3.91
CA ALA A 322 -9.99 -21.18 -3.94
C ALA A 322 -11.05 -21.64 -4.91
N GLU A 323 -10.68 -22.17 -6.07
CA GLU A 323 -11.62 -22.58 -7.12
C GLU A 323 -12.57 -23.71 -6.68
N ASP A 324 -12.23 -24.45 -5.63
CA ASP A 324 -13.06 -25.52 -5.07
C ASP A 324 -14.15 -24.91 -4.17
N CYS A 325 -15.36 -24.72 -4.70
CA CYS A 325 -16.50 -24.28 -3.88
C CYS A 325 -16.75 -25.26 -2.72
N TYR A 326 -16.82 -24.76 -1.49
CA TYR A 326 -17.34 -25.53 -0.36
C TYR A 326 -18.73 -25.04 0.05
N ILE A 327 -19.57 -26.01 0.39
CA ILE A 327 -20.86 -25.81 1.04
C ILE A 327 -20.60 -26.11 2.51
N ILE A 328 -20.80 -25.11 3.38
CA ILE A 328 -20.82 -25.31 4.82
C ILE A 328 -22.25 -25.01 5.24
N ASP A 329 -22.92 -25.97 5.88
CA ASP A 329 -24.28 -25.81 6.41
C ASP A 329 -25.32 -25.32 5.36
N ASP A 330 -25.30 -25.89 4.14
CA ASP A 330 -26.15 -25.52 3.00
C ASP A 330 -26.00 -24.06 2.48
N GLU A 331 -25.05 -23.29 3.02
CA GLU A 331 -24.72 -21.96 2.51
C GLU A 331 -23.56 -22.03 1.50
N ILE A 332 -23.79 -21.48 0.31
CA ILE A 332 -22.75 -21.27 -0.69
C ILE A 332 -21.92 -20.06 -0.26
N TYR A 333 -20.77 -20.31 0.37
CA TYR A 333 -19.82 -19.26 0.67
C TYR A 333 -19.18 -18.80 -0.64
N THR A 334 -19.67 -17.68 -1.18
CA THR A 334 -19.09 -17.08 -2.38
C THR A 334 -17.64 -16.69 -2.13
N ASN A 335 -16.82 -17.01 -3.13
CA ASN A 335 -15.36 -17.10 -3.16
C ASN A 335 -14.61 -15.76 -3.07
N ASN A 336 -15.17 -14.82 -2.32
CA ASN A 336 -14.82 -13.41 -2.36
C ASN A 336 -13.57 -13.09 -1.52
N ASN A 337 -13.25 -13.94 -0.55
CA ASN A 337 -12.07 -13.81 0.29
C ASN A 337 -11.08 -14.94 -0.03
N TYR A 338 -9.96 -14.58 -0.62
CA TYR A 338 -8.93 -15.53 -1.03
C TYR A 338 -7.53 -14.94 -0.85
N SER A 339 -6.53 -15.81 -0.78
CA SER A 339 -5.14 -15.39 -0.87
C SER A 339 -4.53 -15.88 -2.18
N THR A 340 -3.81 -15.00 -2.85
CA THR A 340 -3.07 -15.32 -4.06
C THR A 340 -1.59 -15.40 -3.70
N ILE A 341 -1.00 -16.57 -3.95
CA ILE A 341 0.44 -16.79 -3.88
C ILE A 341 1.01 -16.48 -5.27
N LYS A 342 1.92 -15.52 -5.33
CA LYS A 342 2.59 -15.08 -6.55
C LYS A 342 4.09 -15.24 -6.40
N ILE A 343 4.75 -15.63 -7.49
CA ILE A 343 6.21 -15.57 -7.60
C ILE A 343 6.61 -14.52 -8.61
N TRP A 344 7.73 -13.87 -8.32
CA TRP A 344 8.38 -12.91 -9.19
C TRP A 344 9.79 -13.43 -9.44
N TYR A 345 10.11 -13.80 -10.67
CA TYR A 345 11.41 -14.42 -10.98
C TYR A 345 12.04 -13.89 -12.26
N CYS A 346 13.36 -14.01 -12.35
CA CYS A 346 14.12 -13.66 -13.54
C CYS A 346 14.33 -14.89 -14.42
N GLU A 347 13.97 -14.85 -15.71
CA GLU A 347 14.00 -16.03 -16.59
C GLU A 347 15.41 -16.58 -16.94
N GLU A 348 16.52 -15.94 -16.52
CA GLU A 348 17.91 -16.37 -16.82
C GLU A 348 18.59 -16.90 -15.54
N CYS A 349 18.67 -16.11 -14.45
CA CYS A 349 19.20 -16.65 -13.19
C CYS A 349 18.21 -17.53 -12.44
N MET A 350 16.91 -17.45 -12.76
CA MET A 350 15.84 -18.12 -12.01
C MET A 350 15.81 -17.74 -10.53
N SER A 351 16.42 -16.61 -10.12
CA SER A 351 16.26 -16.07 -8.77
C SER A 351 15.03 -15.16 -8.70
N GLY A 352 14.42 -15.05 -7.52
CA GLY A 352 13.19 -14.29 -7.38
C GLY A 352 12.77 -14.06 -5.94
N TYR A 353 11.48 -13.85 -5.75
CA TYR A 353 10.84 -13.89 -4.44
C TYR A 353 9.41 -14.39 -4.60
N ILE A 354 8.87 -14.91 -3.51
CA ILE A 354 7.48 -15.31 -3.37
C ILE A 354 6.76 -14.29 -2.50
N SER A 355 5.52 -14.01 -2.83
CA SER A 355 4.65 -13.14 -2.04
C SER A 355 3.26 -13.73 -1.96
N MET A 356 2.64 -13.65 -0.79
CA MET A 356 1.24 -13.96 -0.61
C MET A 356 0.47 -12.68 -0.33
N ILE A 357 -0.60 -12.47 -1.10
CA ILE A 357 -1.48 -11.32 -1.00
C ILE A 357 -2.88 -11.84 -0.75
N THR A 358 -3.48 -11.39 0.34
CA THR A 358 -4.84 -11.72 0.70
C THR A 358 -5.77 -10.62 0.22
N GLN A 359 -6.82 -10.99 -0.49
CA GLN A 359 -7.90 -10.11 -0.89
C GLN A 359 -9.14 -10.47 -0.06
N PHE A 360 -9.73 -9.46 0.59
CA PHE A 360 -10.97 -9.62 1.34
C PHE A 360 -11.96 -8.54 0.96
N LEU A 361 -13.23 -8.91 0.87
CA LEU A 361 -14.34 -7.97 0.71
C LEU A 361 -14.77 -7.45 2.07
N VAL A 362 -14.67 -6.14 2.25
CA VAL A 362 -15.20 -5.45 3.42
C VAL A 362 -16.53 -4.83 3.02
N TRP A 363 -17.59 -5.23 3.72
CA TRP A 363 -18.87 -4.55 3.64
C TRP A 363 -18.78 -3.21 4.37
N LYS A 364 -19.14 -2.14 3.67
CA LYS A 364 -19.32 -0.80 4.21
C LYS A 364 -20.70 -0.29 3.82
N ASP A 365 -21.18 0.74 4.52
CA ASP A 365 -22.49 1.35 4.26
C ASP A 365 -22.62 1.89 2.81
N ASP A 366 -21.50 2.20 2.15
CA ASP A 366 -21.42 2.66 0.76
C ASP A 366 -21.22 1.55 -0.29
N GLY A 367 -21.32 0.29 0.14
CA GLY A 367 -21.15 -0.90 -0.70
C GLY A 367 -19.92 -1.74 -0.35
N THR A 368 -19.63 -2.73 -1.19
CA THR A 368 -18.53 -3.68 -0.94
C THR A 368 -17.21 -3.11 -1.46
N LYS A 369 -16.23 -2.89 -0.56
CA LYS A 369 -14.87 -2.49 -0.96
C LYS A 369 -13.92 -3.66 -0.81
N SER A 370 -13.22 -3.99 -1.89
CA SER A 370 -12.13 -4.95 -1.83
C SER A 370 -10.89 -4.31 -1.22
N THR A 371 -10.33 -4.96 -0.21
CA THR A 371 -9.07 -4.57 0.41
C THR A 371 -8.06 -5.69 0.18
N THR A 372 -6.83 -5.32 -0.16
CA THR A 372 -5.71 -6.26 -0.33
C THR A 372 -4.67 -6.02 0.76
N ARG A 373 -4.08 -7.11 1.28
CA ARG A 373 -2.98 -7.05 2.24
C ARG A 373 -1.88 -8.04 1.85
N SER A 374 -0.61 -7.66 2.02
CA SER A 374 0.50 -8.61 1.93
C SER A 374 0.66 -9.32 3.27
N VAL A 375 0.68 -10.65 3.24
CA VAL A 375 0.74 -11.50 4.45
C VAL A 375 1.98 -12.38 4.49
N PHE A 376 2.71 -12.51 3.38
CA PHE A 376 3.99 -13.20 3.35
C PHE A 376 4.87 -12.65 2.23
N SER A 377 6.19 -12.58 2.46
CA SER A 377 7.17 -12.34 1.43
C SER A 377 8.51 -12.96 1.79
N SER A 378 9.15 -13.67 0.85
CA SER A 378 10.48 -14.27 1.04
C SER A 378 11.25 -14.36 -0.26
N SER A 379 12.57 -14.17 -0.22
CA SER A 379 13.45 -14.36 -1.37
C SER A 379 13.52 -15.83 -1.77
N LEU A 380 13.62 -16.08 -3.08
CA LEU A 380 13.75 -17.42 -3.64
C LEU A 380 15.08 -17.59 -4.39
N GLU A 381 15.72 -18.72 -4.12
CA GLU A 381 16.88 -19.19 -4.88
C GLU A 381 16.44 -19.96 -6.13
N LYS A 382 17.37 -20.09 -7.09
CA LYS A 382 17.15 -20.81 -8.36
C LYS A 382 16.46 -22.18 -8.20
N PRO A 383 16.96 -23.13 -7.36
CA PRO A 383 16.33 -24.44 -7.24
C PRO A 383 14.90 -24.37 -6.69
N GLU A 384 14.60 -23.38 -5.84
CA GLU A 384 13.27 -23.19 -5.27
C GLU A 384 12.28 -22.69 -6.34
N VAL A 385 12.66 -21.69 -7.14
CA VAL A 385 11.83 -21.19 -8.25
C VAL A 385 11.55 -22.30 -9.26
N GLU A 386 12.57 -23.06 -9.66
CA GLU A 386 12.42 -24.17 -10.61
C GLU A 386 11.49 -25.25 -10.06
N LYS A 387 11.63 -25.62 -8.78
CA LYS A 387 10.78 -26.62 -8.12
C LYS A 387 9.31 -26.18 -8.10
N ILE A 388 9.03 -24.93 -7.70
CA ILE A 388 7.68 -24.37 -7.67
C ILE A 388 7.06 -24.35 -9.06
N LEU A 389 7.79 -23.86 -10.07
CA LEU A 389 7.29 -23.76 -11.44
C LEU A 389 7.05 -25.14 -12.08
N ASN A 390 7.91 -26.12 -11.80
CA ASN A 390 7.75 -27.47 -12.30
C ASN A 390 6.53 -28.15 -11.66
N LYS A 391 6.33 -28.00 -10.35
CA LYS A 391 5.16 -28.52 -9.64
C LYS A 391 3.87 -27.88 -10.19
N LYS A 392 3.84 -26.56 -10.36
CA LYS A 392 2.71 -25.85 -10.99
C LYS A 392 2.39 -26.37 -12.40
N LYS A 393 3.42 -26.62 -13.22
CA LYS A 393 3.24 -27.19 -14.57
C LYS A 393 2.69 -28.61 -14.54
N ALA A 394 3.01 -29.39 -13.50
CA ALA A 394 2.49 -30.73 -13.30
C ALA A 394 0.99 -30.71 -12.95
N GLU A 395 0.55 -29.79 -12.07
CA GLU A 395 -0.87 -29.66 -11.68
C GLU A 395 -1.77 -29.16 -12.84
N LYS A 396 -1.20 -28.56 -13.88
CA LYS A 396 -1.95 -28.11 -15.07
C LYS A 396 -2.14 -29.19 -16.15
N LYS A 397 -1.44 -30.32 -16.02
CA LYS A 397 -1.54 -31.44 -16.95
C LYS A 397 -2.50 -32.48 -16.39
#